data_AF-A0A388M1L9-F1
#
_entry.id   AF-A0A388M1L9-F1
#
_cell.length_a   1.000
_cell.length_b   1.000
_cell.length_c   1.000
_cell.angle_alpha   90.00
_cell.angle_beta   90.00
_cell.angle_gamma   90.00
#
_symmetry.space_group_name_H-M   'P 1'
#
loop_
_entity.id
_entity.type
_entity.pdbx_description
1 polymer ?
#
loop_
_entity_poly.entity_id
_entity_poly.type
_entity_poly.pdbx_seq_one_letter_code
_entity_poly.pdbx_strand_id
1 'polypeptide(L)'
;MVRVLLPLENDALFDKKQVLLTERCLSRVYDIADNEEQDDDELLNSMLRTSRILHLSETEIYFLENGDDGPTSPLNEIRAVSSLCEFLSKASAQFSQRRKRTRRELDGPVTSRACSSGNEECSCSGAVEASELIMSRNGGASRAFDILERLRIRLQDLLNGLGEAQMSALSSEVGVACKNWREVKLQEWATRQGVISKIHAAEYRSTGRGAAGRVDIEAGCVILEVPRSLLIYSDTVLHSELGQVFRMLESPFLEENDKAILWTIHERYNPDSFFEPFFAALPQTFCTGLSISEESLTLLDNTFLLAEIMQARELVRKRYNRLFPVLSATFAEVFPQDLFTWENFLWAAELWYLHEIKVHFPDGQVKACLIPVGSLFNHSLHRVDQLKVQDCYKCQ
;
A
#
# COMPACT_ATOMS: atom_id res chain seq x y z
N MET A 1 25.07 -20.57 -11.51
CA MET A 1 25.10 -19.35 -10.69
C MET A 1 24.19 -18.29 -11.31
N VAL A 2 23.25 -17.78 -10.53
CA VAL A 2 22.23 -16.81 -10.94
C VAL A 2 22.46 -15.50 -10.20
N ARG A 3 22.57 -14.38 -10.91
CA ARG A 3 22.69 -13.06 -10.30
C ARG A 3 21.35 -12.41 -10.06
N VAL A 4 21.13 -11.91 -8.85
CA VAL A 4 19.97 -11.11 -8.46
C VAL A 4 20.43 -9.76 -7.94
N LEU A 5 19.72 -8.69 -8.32
CA LEU A 5 20.04 -7.30 -7.95
C LEU A 5 18.88 -6.71 -7.16
N LEU A 6 19.14 -6.24 -5.94
CA LEU A 6 18.14 -5.53 -5.15
C LEU A 6 17.87 -4.14 -5.75
N PRO A 7 16.61 -3.82 -6.06
CA PRO A 7 16.24 -2.58 -6.74
C PRO A 7 16.43 -1.37 -5.82
N LEU A 8 16.85 -0.25 -6.43
CA LEU A 8 16.93 1.08 -5.80
C LEU A 8 16.78 2.10 -6.93
N GLU A 9 15.55 2.35 -7.35
CA GLU A 9 15.23 3.23 -8.48
C GLU A 9 14.76 4.60 -7.98
N ASN A 10 15.29 5.68 -8.55
CA ASN A 10 14.88 7.06 -8.29
C ASN A 10 14.87 7.47 -6.80
N ASP A 11 15.88 7.03 -6.03
CA ASP A 11 16.03 7.38 -4.63
C ASP A 11 16.89 8.66 -4.47
N ALA A 12 16.33 9.71 -3.87
CA ALA A 12 17.04 10.96 -3.59
C ALA A 12 18.23 10.79 -2.63
N LEU A 13 18.26 9.69 -1.86
CA LEU A 13 19.30 9.34 -0.90
C LEU A 13 20.26 8.26 -1.45
N PHE A 14 20.23 7.99 -2.77
CA PHE A 14 21.01 6.92 -3.41
C PHE A 14 22.48 6.94 -3.00
N ASP A 15 23.15 8.08 -3.13
CA ASP A 15 24.59 8.20 -2.85
C ASP A 15 24.91 7.92 -1.38
N LYS A 16 24.11 8.48 -0.46
CA LYS A 16 24.25 8.21 0.99
C LYS A 16 24.11 6.72 1.29
N LYS A 17 23.12 6.05 0.68
CA LYS A 17 22.89 4.62 0.86
C LYS A 17 24.02 3.75 0.25
N GLN A 18 24.60 4.16 -0.89
CA GLN A 18 25.75 3.44 -1.47
C GLN A 18 27.01 3.52 -0.59
N VAL A 19 27.28 4.69 0.01
CA VAL A 19 28.39 4.85 0.97
C VAL A 19 28.19 3.91 2.15
N LEU A 20 27.00 3.92 2.76
CA LEU A 20 26.65 3.05 3.89
C LEU A 20 26.79 1.55 3.56
N LEU A 21 26.41 1.12 2.37
CA LEU A 21 26.61 -0.27 1.93
C LEU A 21 28.09 -0.62 1.82
N THR A 22 28.89 0.29 1.27
CA THR A 22 30.33 0.10 1.08
C THR A 22 31.06 0.00 2.42
N GLU A 23 30.76 0.90 3.36
CA GLU A 23 31.33 0.91 4.71
C GLU A 23 31.05 -0.38 5.49
N ARG A 24 29.93 -1.04 5.20
CA ARG A 24 29.47 -2.27 5.85
C ARG A 24 29.82 -3.55 5.08
N CYS A 25 30.57 -3.44 3.99
CA CYS A 25 30.92 -4.55 3.10
C CYS A 25 29.68 -5.30 2.56
N LEU A 26 28.59 -4.56 2.30
CA LEU A 26 27.34 -5.09 1.76
C LEU A 26 27.24 -4.82 0.26
N SER A 27 26.62 -5.75 -0.46
CA SER A 27 26.40 -5.67 -1.91
C SER A 27 24.91 -5.66 -2.21
N ARG A 28 24.52 -4.95 -3.28
CA ARG A 28 23.16 -5.06 -3.86
C ARG A 28 23.03 -6.24 -4.82
N VAL A 29 24.15 -6.77 -5.29
CA VAL A 29 24.22 -7.89 -6.23
C VAL A 29 24.57 -9.14 -5.45
N TYR A 30 23.72 -10.14 -5.56
CA TYR A 30 23.89 -11.44 -4.94
C TYR A 30 23.99 -12.51 -6.00
N ASP A 31 24.98 -13.39 -5.84
CA ASP A 31 25.09 -14.59 -6.64
C ASP A 31 24.42 -15.75 -5.88
N ILE A 32 23.36 -16.30 -6.47
CA ILE A 32 22.73 -17.54 -6.03
C ILE A 32 23.52 -18.68 -6.68
N ALA A 33 24.33 -19.35 -5.89
CA ALA A 33 25.25 -20.38 -6.31
C ALA A 33 24.53 -21.73 -6.52
N ASP A 34 25.18 -22.62 -7.29
CA ASP A 34 24.67 -23.97 -7.59
C ASP A 34 25.32 -25.06 -6.70
N ASN A 35 26.12 -24.66 -5.71
CA ASN A 35 26.86 -25.56 -4.82
C ASN A 35 26.13 -25.77 -3.48
N GLU A 36 26.34 -26.93 -2.87
CA GLU A 36 25.69 -27.35 -1.61
C GLU A 36 26.27 -26.66 -0.36
N GLU A 37 27.29 -25.81 -0.53
CA GLU A 37 27.98 -25.08 0.53
C GLU A 37 27.40 -23.68 0.79
N GLN A 38 26.44 -23.20 -0.01
CA GLN A 38 25.83 -21.89 0.22
C GLN A 38 24.93 -21.94 1.46
N ASP A 39 25.28 -21.16 2.47
CA ASP A 39 24.46 -20.96 3.65
C ASP A 39 23.30 -20.01 3.33
N ASP A 40 22.09 -20.58 3.21
CA ASP A 40 20.86 -19.84 2.97
C ASP A 40 20.57 -18.80 4.08
N ASP A 41 20.97 -19.05 5.32
CA ASP A 41 20.76 -18.11 6.44
C ASP A 41 21.75 -16.94 6.37
N GLU A 42 23.02 -17.20 6.07
CA GLU A 42 24.00 -16.13 5.86
C GLU A 42 23.61 -15.24 4.67
N LEU A 43 23.17 -15.87 3.57
CA LEU A 43 22.67 -15.17 2.40
C LEU A 43 21.45 -14.30 2.74
N LEU A 44 20.45 -14.87 3.41
CA LEU A 44 19.23 -14.14 3.79
C LEU A 44 19.56 -12.96 4.71
N ASN A 45 20.41 -13.17 5.71
CA ASN A 45 20.83 -12.13 6.64
C ASN A 45 21.57 -10.99 5.92
N SER A 46 22.43 -11.32 4.96
CA SER A 46 23.10 -10.30 4.14
C SER A 46 22.10 -9.51 3.29
N MET A 47 21.18 -10.20 2.60
CA MET A 47 20.13 -9.54 1.81
C MET A 47 19.23 -8.65 2.66
N LEU A 48 18.91 -9.08 3.90
CA LEU A 48 18.09 -8.32 4.84
C LEU A 48 18.82 -7.07 5.34
N ARG A 49 20.09 -7.17 5.73
CA ARG A 49 20.94 -6.02 6.12
C ARG A 49 21.04 -5.00 4.99
N THR A 50 21.24 -5.47 3.75
CA THR A 50 21.21 -4.60 2.58
C THR A 50 19.84 -3.94 2.41
N SER A 51 18.74 -4.72 2.49
CA SER A 51 17.37 -4.18 2.37
C SER A 51 17.07 -3.10 3.41
N ARG A 52 17.50 -3.27 4.67
CA ARG A 52 17.36 -2.26 5.73
C ARG A 52 17.99 -0.93 5.35
N ILE A 53 19.21 -0.94 4.82
CA ILE A 53 19.91 0.27 4.37
C ILE A 53 19.19 0.91 3.18
N LEU A 54 18.73 0.10 2.22
CA LEU A 54 17.98 0.58 1.06
C LEU A 54 16.66 1.27 1.47
N HIS A 55 16.08 0.92 2.61
CA HIS A 55 14.82 1.46 3.13
C HIS A 55 14.97 2.52 4.22
N LEU A 56 16.18 3.03 4.47
CA LEU A 56 16.38 4.15 5.40
C LEU A 56 15.78 5.45 4.87
N SER A 57 15.07 6.18 5.73
CA SER A 57 14.72 7.59 5.53
C SER A 57 15.87 8.52 5.89
N GLU A 58 15.79 9.78 5.48
CA GLU A 58 16.81 10.78 5.82
C GLU A 58 16.99 10.95 7.33
N THR A 59 15.89 10.93 8.09
CA THR A 59 15.91 10.97 9.56
C THR A 59 16.59 9.75 10.15
N GLU A 60 16.31 8.55 9.64
CA GLU A 60 16.95 7.32 10.12
C GLU A 60 18.44 7.28 9.80
N ILE A 61 18.86 7.80 8.63
CA ILE A 61 20.30 7.94 8.30
C ILE A 61 20.98 8.89 9.29
N TYR A 62 20.32 9.98 9.69
CA TYR A 62 20.89 10.96 10.63
C TYR A 62 21.14 10.36 12.03
N PHE A 63 20.24 9.48 12.49
CA PHE A 63 20.36 8.83 13.81
C PHE A 63 21.08 7.48 13.77
N LEU A 64 21.59 7.06 12.61
CA LEU A 64 22.26 5.79 12.45
C LEU A 64 23.62 5.81 13.15
N GLU A 65 23.81 4.95 14.14
CA GLU A 65 25.10 4.79 14.81
C GLU A 65 26.11 4.05 13.92
N ASN A 66 27.41 4.35 14.11
CA ASN A 66 28.48 3.72 13.33
C ASN A 66 28.52 2.21 13.60
N GLY A 67 28.33 1.41 12.55
CA GLY A 67 28.37 -0.07 12.63
C GLY A 67 27.03 -0.75 12.92
N ASP A 68 25.94 0.00 13.08
CA ASP A 68 24.59 -0.58 13.18
C ASP A 68 24.01 -0.86 11.78
N ASP A 69 23.64 -2.09 11.48
CA ASP A 69 23.00 -2.46 10.20
C ASP A 69 21.47 -2.52 10.30
N GLY A 70 20.93 -2.08 11.43
CA GLY A 70 19.53 -2.03 11.74
C GLY A 70 18.93 -3.38 12.16
N PRO A 71 17.60 -3.40 12.38
CA PRO A 71 16.68 -2.33 11.99
C PRO A 71 16.83 -1.09 12.87
N THR A 72 16.87 0.09 12.23
CA THR A 72 16.93 1.38 12.92
C THR A 72 15.61 1.78 13.56
N SER A 73 14.51 1.22 13.06
CA SER A 73 13.17 1.40 13.57
C SER A 73 12.30 0.21 13.19
N PRO A 74 11.20 -0.05 13.91
CA PRO A 74 10.22 -1.05 13.47
C PRO A 74 9.66 -0.81 12.05
N LEU A 75 9.58 0.46 11.64
CA LEU A 75 9.17 0.84 10.29
C LEU A 75 10.19 0.44 9.23
N ASN A 76 11.48 0.67 9.51
CA ASN A 76 12.58 0.23 8.66
C ASN A 76 12.54 -1.30 8.49
N GLU A 77 12.35 -2.05 9.59
CA GLU A 77 12.28 -3.51 9.54
C GLU A 77 11.15 -3.99 8.62
N ILE A 78 9.92 -3.50 8.82
CA ILE A 78 8.76 -3.93 8.04
C ILE A 78 8.93 -3.59 6.56
N ARG A 79 9.45 -2.40 6.23
CA ARG A 79 9.71 -2.01 4.83
C ARG A 79 10.77 -2.87 4.19
N ALA A 80 11.87 -3.13 4.91
CA ALA A 80 12.97 -3.95 4.42
C ALA A 80 12.54 -5.40 4.16
N VAL A 81 11.85 -6.01 5.12
CA VAL A 81 11.34 -7.38 4.99
C VAL A 81 10.27 -7.47 3.90
N SER A 82 9.27 -6.58 3.89
CA SER A 82 8.19 -6.58 2.91
C SER A 82 8.70 -6.39 1.47
N SER A 83 9.59 -5.42 1.25
CA SER A 83 10.18 -5.17 -0.06
C SER A 83 11.03 -6.35 -0.54
N LEU A 84 11.76 -7.00 0.37
CA LEU A 84 12.57 -8.16 0.03
C LEU A 84 11.69 -9.40 -0.25
N CYS A 85 10.58 -9.58 0.48
CA CYS A 85 9.55 -10.59 0.19
C CYS A 85 8.96 -10.40 -1.22
N GLU A 86 8.58 -9.17 -1.58
CA GLU A 86 8.04 -8.85 -2.91
C GLU A 86 9.08 -9.15 -4.00
N PHE A 87 10.34 -8.78 -3.76
CA PHE A 87 11.45 -9.05 -4.66
C PHE A 87 11.67 -10.55 -4.87
N LEU A 88 11.80 -11.33 -3.80
CA LEU A 88 12.02 -12.79 -3.87
C LEU A 88 10.84 -13.50 -4.54
N SER A 89 9.61 -13.05 -4.28
CA SER A 89 8.41 -13.57 -4.95
C SER A 89 8.45 -13.34 -6.46
N LYS A 90 8.82 -12.13 -6.90
CA LYS A 90 8.97 -11.81 -8.33
C LYS A 90 10.11 -12.60 -8.97
N ALA A 91 11.26 -12.70 -8.28
CA ALA A 91 12.41 -13.45 -8.76
C ALA A 91 12.04 -14.93 -8.93
N SER A 92 11.47 -15.57 -7.91
CA SER A 92 10.98 -16.96 -7.96
C SER A 92 10.00 -17.19 -9.11
N ALA A 93 9.02 -16.29 -9.30
CA ALA A 93 8.06 -16.38 -10.40
C ALA A 93 8.73 -16.30 -11.79
N GLN A 94 9.73 -15.43 -11.97
CA GLN A 94 10.50 -15.33 -13.22
C GLN A 94 11.28 -16.61 -13.51
N PHE A 95 11.92 -17.22 -12.50
CA PHE A 95 12.62 -18.50 -12.66
C PHE A 95 11.67 -19.67 -12.94
N SER A 96 10.49 -19.69 -12.30
CA SER A 96 9.43 -20.66 -12.61
C SER A 96 8.96 -20.58 -14.06
N GLN A 97 8.77 -19.37 -14.59
CA GLN A 97 8.41 -19.16 -16.00
C GLN A 97 9.53 -19.58 -16.96
N ARG A 98 10.79 -19.26 -16.66
CA ARG A 98 11.95 -19.71 -17.44
C ARG A 98 12.02 -21.24 -17.50
N ARG A 99 11.87 -21.93 -16.36
CA ARG A 99 11.82 -23.39 -16.28
C ARG A 99 10.70 -23.99 -17.16
N LYS A 100 9.51 -23.40 -17.14
CA LYS A 100 8.38 -23.83 -18.00
C LYS A 100 8.66 -23.65 -19.49
N ARG A 101 9.37 -22.59 -19.89
CA ARG A 101 9.77 -22.35 -21.30
C ARG A 101 10.83 -23.35 -21.76
N THR A 102 11.90 -23.52 -20.99
CA THR A 102 12.98 -24.46 -21.32
C THR A 102 12.48 -25.91 -21.42
N ARG A 103 11.55 -26.32 -20.54
CA ARG A 103 10.92 -27.65 -20.62
C ARG A 103 10.11 -27.84 -21.91
N ARG A 104 9.37 -26.82 -22.36
CA ARG A 104 8.62 -26.86 -23.62
C ARG A 104 9.53 -26.90 -24.86
N GLU A 105 10.72 -26.28 -24.79
CA GLU A 105 11.72 -26.32 -25.86
C GLU A 105 12.42 -27.70 -25.95
N LEU A 106 12.62 -28.37 -24.82
CA LEU A 106 13.16 -29.74 -24.74
C LEU A 106 12.15 -30.80 -25.19
N ASP A 107 10.85 -30.58 -24.93
CA ASP A 107 9.76 -31.48 -25.36
C ASP A 107 9.29 -31.20 -26.81
N GLY A 108 9.91 -30.23 -27.51
CA GLY A 108 9.66 -29.96 -28.92
C GLY A 108 10.31 -31.01 -29.84
N PRO A 109 9.75 -31.29 -31.04
CA PRO A 109 10.32 -32.29 -31.92
C PRO A 109 11.74 -31.88 -32.34
N VAL A 110 12.74 -32.72 -31.99
CA VAL A 110 14.10 -32.61 -32.49
C VAL A 110 14.05 -32.75 -34.01
N THR A 111 14.10 -31.63 -34.72
CA THR A 111 14.26 -31.67 -36.18
C THR A 111 15.71 -32.01 -36.48
N SER A 112 15.98 -33.31 -36.60
CA SER A 112 17.20 -33.80 -37.24
C SER A 112 17.20 -33.30 -38.68
N ARG A 113 17.89 -32.19 -38.93
CA ARG A 113 18.15 -31.71 -40.28
C ARG A 113 19.20 -32.65 -40.89
N ALA A 114 18.71 -33.71 -41.53
CA ALA A 114 19.52 -34.57 -42.36
C ALA A 114 20.08 -33.73 -43.53
N CYS A 115 21.36 -33.38 -43.46
CA CYS A 115 22.11 -32.90 -44.62
C CYS A 115 22.43 -34.11 -45.49
N SER A 116 21.71 -34.25 -46.59
CA SER A 116 22.08 -35.13 -47.69
C SER A 116 23.08 -34.42 -48.60
N SER A 117 24.37 -34.76 -48.52
CA SER A 117 25.28 -34.87 -49.68
C SER A 117 26.73 -35.17 -49.27
N GLY A 118 27.25 -36.33 -49.72
CA GLY A 118 28.60 -36.49 -50.28
C GLY A 118 29.80 -36.62 -49.33
N ASN A 119 30.31 -37.86 -49.23
CA ASN A 119 31.70 -38.31 -49.00
C ASN A 119 32.68 -37.44 -48.19
N GLU A 120 33.12 -37.94 -47.03
CA GLU A 120 34.48 -38.46 -46.78
C GLU A 120 34.60 -38.96 -45.33
N GLU A 121 35.46 -39.95 -45.12
CA GLU A 121 35.68 -40.67 -43.85
C GLU A 121 36.07 -39.72 -42.71
N CYS A 122 35.40 -39.81 -41.54
CA CYS A 122 36.01 -39.39 -40.28
C CYS A 122 35.41 -40.15 -39.10
N SER A 123 36.31 -40.70 -38.28
CA SER A 123 36.10 -41.59 -37.15
C SER A 123 35.20 -41.03 -36.05
N CYS A 124 34.33 -41.89 -35.52
CA CYS A 124 33.50 -41.64 -34.36
C CYS A 124 34.32 -41.48 -33.07
N SER A 125 34.43 -40.26 -32.54
CA SER A 125 34.76 -40.00 -31.12
C SER A 125 34.32 -38.60 -30.69
N GLY A 126 33.01 -38.35 -30.56
CA GLY A 126 32.52 -37.02 -30.15
C GLY A 126 31.07 -36.93 -29.66
N ALA A 127 30.36 -38.05 -29.46
CA ALA A 127 28.95 -38.03 -29.10
C ALA A 127 28.65 -38.17 -27.60
N VAL A 128 29.68 -38.24 -26.74
CA VAL A 128 29.50 -38.42 -25.28
C VAL A 128 29.68 -37.11 -24.50
N GLU A 129 30.40 -36.11 -25.02
CA GLU A 129 30.67 -34.86 -24.28
C GLU A 129 29.53 -33.82 -24.35
N ALA A 130 28.63 -33.88 -25.34
CA ALA A 130 27.55 -32.90 -25.48
C ALA A 130 26.38 -33.13 -24.50
N SER A 131 26.14 -34.37 -24.06
CA SER A 131 25.07 -34.67 -23.10
C SER A 131 25.46 -34.36 -21.65
N GLU A 132 26.74 -34.46 -21.28
CA GLU A 132 27.23 -34.03 -19.97
C GLU A 132 27.26 -32.50 -19.82
N LEU A 133 27.53 -31.77 -20.92
CA LEU A 133 27.57 -30.30 -20.89
C LEU A 133 26.19 -29.63 -20.81
N ILE A 134 25.12 -30.31 -21.24
CA ILE A 134 23.73 -29.78 -21.25
C ILE A 134 22.98 -30.10 -19.94
N MET A 135 23.33 -31.20 -19.26
CA MET A 135 22.80 -31.54 -17.93
C MET A 135 23.23 -30.52 -16.86
N SER A 136 24.45 -29.96 -16.95
CA SER A 136 24.98 -29.00 -15.96
C SER A 136 24.27 -27.64 -15.99
N ARG A 137 23.77 -27.21 -17.15
CA ARG A 137 23.06 -25.92 -17.33
C ARG A 137 21.61 -25.95 -16.82
N ASN A 138 20.97 -27.12 -16.83
CA ASN A 138 19.60 -27.30 -16.31
C ASN A 138 19.54 -27.48 -14.80
N GLY A 139 20.56 -28.11 -14.19
CA GLY A 139 20.64 -28.29 -12.73
C GLY A 139 20.67 -26.96 -11.97
N GLY A 140 21.36 -25.95 -12.52
CA GLY A 140 21.52 -24.69 -11.82
C GLY A 140 20.30 -23.77 -11.79
N ALA A 141 19.49 -23.76 -12.86
CA ALA A 141 18.24 -23.01 -12.87
C ALA A 141 17.18 -23.62 -11.93
N SER A 142 17.23 -24.94 -11.70
CA SER A 142 16.35 -25.61 -10.73
C SER A 142 16.77 -25.32 -9.29
N ARG A 143 18.07 -25.43 -8.98
CA ARG A 143 18.60 -25.16 -7.63
C ARG A 143 18.43 -23.71 -7.20
N ALA A 144 18.68 -22.75 -8.10
CA ALA A 144 18.46 -21.33 -7.80
C ALA A 144 16.98 -21.01 -7.49
N PHE A 145 16.03 -21.66 -8.18
CA PHE A 145 14.61 -21.52 -7.84
C PHE A 145 14.32 -22.06 -6.45
N ASP A 146 14.85 -23.24 -6.10
CA ASP A 146 14.64 -23.86 -4.79
C ASP A 146 15.25 -23.01 -3.65
N ILE A 147 16.43 -22.41 -3.86
CA ILE A 147 17.05 -21.47 -2.91
C ILE A 147 16.16 -20.23 -2.74
N LEU A 148 15.78 -19.57 -3.84
CA LEU A 148 14.94 -18.37 -3.78
C LEU A 148 13.59 -18.63 -3.09
N GLU A 149 13.00 -19.81 -3.29
CA GLU A 149 11.75 -20.18 -2.64
C GLU A 149 11.93 -20.45 -1.14
N ARG A 150 13.04 -21.09 -0.72
CA ARG A 150 13.37 -21.25 0.70
C ARG A 150 13.60 -19.91 1.40
N LEU A 151 14.35 -18.99 0.76
CA LEU A 151 14.54 -17.63 1.26
C LEU A 151 13.21 -16.89 1.38
N ARG A 152 12.33 -17.02 0.37
CA ARG A 152 11.00 -16.40 0.37
C ARG A 152 10.15 -16.91 1.54
N ILE A 153 10.14 -18.23 1.78
CA ILE A 153 9.38 -18.84 2.89
C ILE A 153 9.93 -18.35 4.24
N ARG A 154 11.25 -18.39 4.45
CA ARG A 154 11.87 -17.92 5.70
C ARG A 154 11.57 -16.45 5.98
N LEU A 155 11.63 -15.61 4.95
CA LEU A 155 11.33 -14.19 5.10
C LEU A 155 9.84 -13.92 5.33
N GLN A 156 8.97 -14.74 4.74
CA GLN A 156 7.54 -14.73 5.02
C GLN A 156 7.25 -15.12 6.48
N ASP A 157 7.94 -16.14 7.00
CA ASP A 157 7.84 -16.54 8.41
C ASP A 157 8.33 -15.44 9.34
N LEU A 158 9.44 -14.77 9.00
CA LEU A 158 9.93 -13.59 9.74
C LEU A 158 8.88 -12.47 9.74
N LEU A 159 8.29 -12.17 8.59
CA LEU A 159 7.26 -11.13 8.46
C LEU A 159 6.01 -11.47 9.28
N ASN A 160 5.60 -12.74 9.28
CA ASN A 160 4.49 -13.23 10.11
C ASN A 160 4.82 -13.13 11.60
N GLY A 161 6.03 -13.53 12.01
CA GLY A 161 6.50 -13.43 13.40
C GLY A 161 6.61 -11.99 13.92
N LEU A 162 6.96 -11.03 13.05
CA LEU A 162 6.89 -9.60 13.38
C LEU A 162 5.46 -9.14 13.68
N GLY A 163 4.45 -9.74 13.03
CA GLY A 163 3.04 -9.51 13.34
C GLY A 163 2.61 -10.14 14.68
N GLU A 164 3.04 -11.38 14.96
CA GLU A 164 2.71 -12.09 16.19
C GLU A 164 3.29 -11.42 17.45
N ALA A 165 4.55 -10.97 17.40
CA ALA A 165 5.19 -10.25 18.49
C ALA A 165 4.44 -8.95 18.85
N GLN A 166 3.85 -8.27 17.86
CA GLN A 166 3.02 -7.09 18.08
C GLN A 166 1.67 -7.44 18.71
N MET A 167 1.03 -8.52 18.25
CA MET A 167 -0.22 -9.04 18.83
C MET A 167 -0.05 -9.52 20.28
N SER A 168 1.15 -9.93 20.68
CA SER A 168 1.49 -10.26 22.06
C SER A 168 1.67 -9.02 22.95
N ALA A 169 2.06 -7.88 22.39
CA ALA A 169 2.34 -6.64 23.13
C ALA A 169 1.10 -5.75 23.27
N LEU A 170 0.20 -5.78 22.28
CA LEU A 170 -1.14 -5.21 22.36
C LEU A 170 -2.04 -6.24 23.06
N SER A 171 -2.85 -5.85 24.05
CA SER A 171 -3.86 -6.81 24.55
C SER A 171 -4.68 -7.26 23.36
N SER A 172 -4.68 -8.57 23.05
CA SER A 172 -5.37 -9.19 21.92
C SER A 172 -6.87 -8.93 21.98
N GLU A 173 -7.28 -7.72 21.63
CA GLU A 173 -8.66 -7.35 21.55
C GLU A 173 -9.22 -7.94 20.25
N VAL A 174 -10.10 -8.92 20.41
CA VAL A 174 -10.82 -9.52 19.30
C VAL A 174 -11.98 -8.60 18.94
N GLY A 175 -11.94 -8.05 17.73
CA GLY A 175 -13.03 -7.23 17.20
C GLY A 175 -14.32 -8.04 17.09
N VAL A 176 -15.42 -7.48 17.58
CA VAL A 176 -16.74 -8.11 17.49
C VAL A 176 -17.37 -7.71 16.16
N ALA A 177 -17.74 -8.68 15.33
CA ALA A 177 -18.39 -8.41 14.05
C ALA A 177 -19.57 -7.42 14.20
N CYS A 178 -19.52 -6.32 13.43
CA CYS A 178 -20.50 -5.26 13.56
C CYS A 178 -21.86 -5.73 13.02
N LYS A 179 -22.91 -5.59 13.85
CA LYS A 179 -24.30 -5.90 13.48
C LYS A 179 -25.07 -4.67 12.99
N ASN A 180 -24.42 -3.51 12.89
CA ASN A 180 -25.02 -2.30 12.36
C ASN A 180 -25.36 -2.53 10.88
N TRP A 181 -26.65 -2.42 10.54
CA TRP A 181 -27.12 -2.64 9.17
C TRP A 181 -26.47 -1.70 8.15
N ARG A 182 -26.02 -0.51 8.58
CA ARG A 182 -25.32 0.45 7.70
C ARG A 182 -23.94 -0.08 7.27
N GLU A 183 -23.21 -0.72 8.18
CA GLU A 183 -21.93 -1.37 7.86
C GLU A 183 -22.11 -2.61 6.97
N VAL A 184 -23.18 -3.36 7.20
CA VAL A 184 -23.53 -4.51 6.36
C VAL A 184 -23.87 -4.01 4.94
N LYS A 185 -24.69 -2.95 4.83
CA LYS A 185 -25.06 -2.33 3.56
C LYS A 185 -23.84 -1.78 2.81
N LEU A 186 -22.90 -1.13 3.49
CA LEU A 186 -21.63 -0.67 2.91
C LEU A 186 -20.87 -1.84 2.29
N GLN A 187 -20.70 -2.93 3.02
CA GLN A 187 -19.94 -4.09 2.54
C GLN A 187 -20.63 -4.79 1.38
N GLU A 188 -21.95 -4.98 1.44
CA GLU A 188 -22.73 -5.56 0.34
C GLU A 188 -22.67 -4.69 -0.93
N TRP A 189 -22.86 -3.38 -0.77
CA TRP A 189 -22.73 -2.42 -1.88
C TRP A 189 -21.34 -2.51 -2.49
N ALA A 190 -20.28 -2.46 -1.68
CA ALA A 190 -18.91 -2.53 -2.14
C ALA A 190 -18.63 -3.84 -2.91
N THR A 191 -19.10 -4.99 -2.41
CA THR A 191 -18.98 -6.28 -3.12
C THR A 191 -19.69 -6.26 -4.47
N ARG A 192 -20.91 -5.69 -4.56
CA ARG A 192 -21.63 -5.54 -5.84
C ARG A 192 -20.90 -4.63 -6.83
N GLN A 193 -20.14 -3.65 -6.34
CA GLN A 193 -19.31 -2.76 -7.15
C GLN A 193 -17.94 -3.36 -7.53
N GLY A 194 -17.65 -4.60 -7.13
CA GLY A 194 -16.42 -5.31 -7.49
C GLY A 194 -15.27 -5.17 -6.49
N VAL A 195 -15.53 -4.72 -5.25
CA VAL A 195 -14.53 -4.76 -4.17
C VAL A 195 -14.28 -6.19 -3.72
N ILE A 196 -13.00 -6.59 -3.71
CA ILE A 196 -12.56 -7.85 -3.10
C ILE A 196 -12.00 -7.51 -1.72
N SER A 197 -12.59 -8.09 -0.68
CA SER A 197 -12.23 -7.78 0.71
C SER A 197 -12.10 -9.05 1.54
N LYS A 198 -10.99 -9.16 2.27
CA LYS A 198 -10.77 -10.20 3.30
C LYS A 198 -11.18 -9.74 4.70
N ILE A 199 -11.72 -8.53 4.84
CA ILE A 199 -12.11 -7.93 6.12
C ILE A 199 -13.61 -7.69 6.21
N HIS A 200 -14.12 -7.64 7.44
CA HIS A 200 -15.45 -7.16 7.75
C HIS A 200 -15.41 -6.04 8.79
N ALA A 201 -16.44 -5.21 8.81
CA ALA A 201 -16.61 -4.21 9.86
C ALA A 201 -16.77 -4.89 11.23
N ALA A 202 -16.05 -4.38 12.21
CA ALA A 202 -16.04 -4.87 13.58
C ALA A 202 -16.02 -3.70 14.57
N GLU A 203 -16.39 -3.98 15.81
CA GLU A 203 -16.34 -3.05 16.93
C GLU A 203 -15.29 -3.53 17.94
N TYR A 204 -14.42 -2.62 18.36
CA TYR A 204 -13.38 -2.81 19.35
C TYR A 204 -13.69 -1.90 20.56
N ARG A 205 -13.46 -2.36 21.78
CA ARG A 205 -13.62 -1.50 22.98
C ARG A 205 -12.59 -0.39 23.01
N SER A 206 -11.38 -0.62 22.50
CA SER A 206 -10.30 0.38 22.51
C SER A 206 -10.44 1.44 21.43
N THR A 207 -10.79 1.04 20.20
CA THR A 207 -10.77 1.91 19.02
C THR A 207 -12.14 2.16 18.41
N GLY A 208 -13.18 1.49 18.90
CA GLY A 208 -14.53 1.58 18.35
C GLY A 208 -14.66 0.84 17.02
N ARG A 209 -15.32 1.48 16.06
CA ARG A 209 -15.45 1.01 14.67
C ARG A 209 -14.08 0.64 14.08
N GLY A 210 -14.01 -0.50 13.41
CA GLY A 210 -12.77 -0.99 12.79
C GLY A 210 -12.97 -2.13 11.79
N ALA A 211 -11.87 -2.72 11.34
CA ALA A 211 -11.84 -3.86 10.43
C ALA A 211 -11.25 -5.11 11.10
N ALA A 212 -11.96 -6.23 11.01
CA ALA A 212 -11.46 -7.55 11.42
C ALA A 212 -11.34 -8.50 10.23
N GLY A 213 -10.35 -9.40 10.26
CA GLY A 213 -10.21 -10.47 9.26
C GLY A 213 -11.45 -11.36 9.22
N ARG A 214 -11.93 -11.69 8.02
CA ARG A 214 -12.97 -12.71 7.79
C ARG A 214 -12.36 -14.12 7.74
N VAL A 215 -11.06 -14.17 7.49
CA VAL A 215 -10.22 -15.36 7.32
C VAL A 215 -8.87 -15.04 7.95
N ASP A 216 -8.03 -16.05 8.13
CA ASP A 216 -6.63 -15.83 8.46
C ASP A 216 -5.93 -15.16 7.27
N ILE A 217 -5.15 -14.13 7.54
CA ILE A 217 -4.47 -13.32 6.53
C ILE A 217 -2.98 -13.31 6.85
N GLU A 218 -2.18 -13.97 6.01
CA GLU A 218 -0.73 -13.93 6.10
C GLU A 218 -0.19 -12.54 5.75
N ALA A 219 0.95 -12.17 6.32
CA ALA A 219 1.56 -10.89 6.01
C ALA A 219 1.96 -10.80 4.53
N GLY A 220 1.88 -9.60 3.94
CA GLY A 220 2.13 -9.42 2.50
C GLY A 220 0.97 -9.86 1.59
N CYS A 221 -0.08 -10.52 2.10
CA CYS A 221 -1.30 -10.74 1.33
C CYS A 221 -2.05 -9.44 1.05
N VAL A 222 -2.67 -9.36 -0.13
CA VAL A 222 -3.64 -8.31 -0.42
C VAL A 222 -4.88 -8.52 0.46
N ILE A 223 -5.24 -7.47 1.21
CA ILE A 223 -6.37 -7.44 2.14
C ILE A 223 -7.63 -6.87 1.49
N LEU A 224 -7.45 -5.84 0.65
CA LEU A 224 -8.53 -5.08 0.04
C LEU A 224 -8.11 -4.66 -1.38
N GLU A 225 -8.93 -4.99 -2.38
CA GLU A 225 -8.83 -4.51 -3.76
C GLU A 225 -10.04 -3.64 -4.07
N VAL A 226 -9.81 -2.39 -4.49
CA VAL A 226 -10.86 -1.40 -4.71
C VAL A 226 -10.80 -0.89 -6.14
N PRO A 227 -11.89 -1.00 -6.92
CA PRO A 227 -11.99 -0.38 -8.24
C PRO A 227 -11.78 1.14 -8.17
N ARG A 228 -11.06 1.71 -9.13
CA ARG A 228 -10.81 3.17 -9.22
C ARG A 228 -12.10 4.00 -9.18
N SER A 229 -13.19 3.48 -9.73
CA SER A 229 -14.51 4.12 -9.74
C SER A 229 -15.11 4.35 -8.34
N LEU A 230 -14.62 3.65 -7.32
CA LEU A 230 -15.06 3.81 -5.92
C LEU A 230 -14.16 4.73 -5.10
N LEU A 231 -13.08 5.24 -5.68
CA LEU A 231 -12.26 6.26 -5.03
C LEU A 231 -12.99 7.59 -5.07
N ILE A 232 -13.02 8.29 -3.94
CA ILE A 232 -13.52 9.66 -3.84
C ILE A 232 -12.32 10.59 -3.78
N TYR A 233 -12.12 11.38 -4.83
CA TYR A 233 -11.00 12.30 -4.99
C TYR A 233 -11.40 13.41 -5.96
N SER A 234 -10.48 14.31 -6.29
CA SER A 234 -10.80 15.50 -7.09
C SER A 234 -11.46 15.21 -8.42
N ASP A 235 -11.09 14.15 -9.14
CA ASP A 235 -11.78 13.82 -10.39
C ASP A 235 -13.23 13.39 -10.12
N THR A 236 -13.49 12.55 -9.13
CA THR A 236 -14.86 12.14 -8.74
C THR A 236 -15.72 13.35 -8.40
N VAL A 237 -15.16 14.29 -7.63
CA VAL A 237 -15.82 15.55 -7.26
C VAL A 237 -16.12 16.41 -8.50
N LEU A 238 -15.15 16.58 -9.40
CA LEU A 238 -15.30 17.42 -10.59
C LEU A 238 -16.21 16.80 -11.66
N HIS A 239 -16.37 15.47 -11.70
CA HIS A 239 -17.29 14.83 -12.64
C HIS A 239 -18.73 14.73 -12.11
N SER A 240 -18.96 15.10 -10.85
CA SER A 240 -20.31 15.18 -10.27
C SER A 240 -21.14 16.35 -10.80
N GLU A 241 -22.43 16.40 -10.44
CA GLU A 241 -23.33 17.51 -10.74
C GLU A 241 -22.79 18.84 -10.21
N LEU A 242 -22.29 18.87 -8.96
CA LEU A 242 -21.63 20.03 -8.37
C LEU A 242 -20.33 20.42 -9.08
N GLY A 243 -19.69 19.47 -9.75
CA GLY A 243 -18.47 19.71 -10.52
C GLY A 243 -18.65 20.76 -11.62
N GLN A 244 -19.85 20.89 -12.19
CA GLN A 244 -20.16 21.97 -13.15
C GLN A 244 -20.10 23.34 -12.49
N VAL A 245 -20.70 23.49 -11.30
CA VAL A 245 -20.69 24.73 -10.53
C VAL A 245 -19.28 25.08 -10.08
N PHE A 246 -18.50 24.09 -9.62
CA PHE A 246 -17.09 24.31 -9.26
C PHE A 246 -16.18 24.73 -10.41
N ARG A 247 -16.54 24.41 -11.67
CA ARG A 247 -15.82 24.91 -12.85
C ARG A 247 -16.21 26.35 -13.20
N MET A 248 -17.45 26.76 -12.91
CA MET A 248 -17.93 28.13 -13.12
C MET A 248 -17.39 29.09 -12.07
N LEU A 249 -17.21 28.61 -10.83
CA LEU A 249 -16.58 29.36 -9.75
C LEU A 249 -15.07 29.50 -10.05
N GLU A 250 -14.66 30.68 -10.51
CA GLU A 250 -13.27 30.97 -10.87
C GLU A 250 -12.29 30.58 -9.75
N SER A 251 -11.20 29.90 -10.11
CA SER A 251 -10.01 29.82 -9.26
C SER A 251 -9.44 31.25 -9.17
N PRO A 252 -9.26 31.84 -7.96
CA PRO A 252 -8.88 31.18 -6.71
C PRO A 252 -9.96 31.12 -5.62
N PHE A 253 -11.25 31.33 -5.94
CA PHE A 253 -12.28 31.37 -4.89
C PHE A 253 -12.45 30.02 -4.17
N LEU A 254 -12.38 28.90 -4.90
CA LEU A 254 -12.43 27.55 -4.34
C LEU A 254 -11.13 26.78 -4.54
N GLU A 255 -10.50 26.39 -3.43
CA GLU A 255 -9.39 25.43 -3.41
C GLU A 255 -9.91 23.99 -3.63
N GLU A 256 -9.02 23.06 -3.95
CA GLU A 256 -9.38 21.65 -4.19
C GLU A 256 -10.05 21.01 -2.96
N ASN A 257 -9.52 21.30 -1.77
CA ASN A 257 -10.09 20.83 -0.51
C ASN A 257 -11.47 21.44 -0.23
N ASP A 258 -11.72 22.70 -0.63
CA ASP A 258 -13.05 23.31 -0.47
C ASP A 258 -14.08 22.54 -1.32
N LYS A 259 -13.74 22.21 -2.56
CA LYS A 259 -14.62 21.46 -3.47
C LYS A 259 -14.94 20.08 -2.91
N ALA A 260 -13.94 19.39 -2.36
CA ALA A 260 -14.10 18.09 -1.74
C ALA A 260 -15.04 18.15 -0.52
N ILE A 261 -14.84 19.12 0.38
CA ILE A 261 -15.69 19.34 1.57
C ILE A 261 -17.12 19.66 1.15
N LEU A 262 -17.32 20.60 0.21
CA LEU A 262 -18.65 21.02 -0.24
C LEU A 262 -19.40 19.87 -0.92
N TRP A 263 -18.70 19.09 -1.75
CA TRP A 263 -19.26 17.90 -2.39
C TRP A 263 -19.65 16.83 -1.36
N THR A 264 -18.80 16.60 -0.36
CA THR A 264 -19.09 15.66 0.74
C THR A 264 -20.36 16.04 1.49
N ILE A 265 -20.56 17.33 1.80
CA ILE A 265 -21.79 17.79 2.46
C ILE A 265 -23.01 17.46 1.57
N HIS A 266 -22.96 17.81 0.29
CA HIS A 266 -24.06 17.56 -0.63
C HIS A 266 -24.41 16.07 -0.76
N GLU A 267 -23.41 15.23 -1.01
CA GLU A 267 -23.63 13.79 -1.21
C GLU A 267 -24.08 13.07 0.06
N ARG A 268 -23.62 13.50 1.24
CA ARG A 268 -24.05 12.90 2.52
C ARG A 268 -25.56 12.97 2.71
N TYR A 269 -26.18 14.03 2.23
CA TYR A 269 -27.62 14.28 2.38
C TYR A 269 -28.42 14.05 1.09
N ASN A 270 -27.78 13.54 0.03
CA ASN A 270 -28.44 13.10 -1.18
C ASN A 270 -28.88 11.63 -1.03
N PRO A 271 -30.19 11.33 -0.93
CA PRO A 271 -30.68 9.96 -0.77
C PRO A 271 -30.40 9.07 -1.98
N ASP A 272 -30.18 9.68 -3.15
CA ASP A 272 -29.88 8.99 -4.41
C ASP A 272 -28.37 8.94 -4.69
N SER A 273 -27.53 9.36 -3.73
CA SER A 273 -26.07 9.30 -3.88
C SER A 273 -25.61 7.87 -4.15
N PHE A 274 -24.76 7.72 -5.16
CA PHE A 274 -24.06 6.46 -5.42
C PHE A 274 -23.23 6.00 -4.19
N PHE A 275 -22.75 6.96 -3.39
CA PHE A 275 -21.97 6.74 -2.18
C PHE A 275 -22.82 6.77 -0.89
N GLU A 276 -24.15 6.76 -0.97
CA GLU A 276 -25.02 6.74 0.22
C GLU A 276 -24.64 5.64 1.23
N PRO A 277 -24.34 4.39 0.83
CA PRO A 277 -23.98 3.35 1.80
C PRO A 277 -22.70 3.68 2.60
N PHE A 278 -21.77 4.42 1.98
CA PHE A 278 -20.57 4.90 2.65
C PHE A 278 -20.90 6.00 3.66
N PHE A 279 -21.64 7.03 3.25
CA PHE A 279 -22.01 8.13 4.16
C PHE A 279 -22.90 7.65 5.31
N ALA A 280 -23.78 6.69 5.06
CA ALA A 280 -24.62 6.08 6.10
C ALA A 280 -23.78 5.33 7.15
N ALA A 281 -22.72 4.63 6.74
CA ALA A 281 -21.87 3.85 7.64
C ALA A 281 -20.92 4.71 8.48
N LEU A 282 -20.62 5.94 8.06
CA LEU A 282 -19.68 6.81 8.78
C LEU A 282 -20.21 7.24 10.17
N PRO A 283 -19.30 7.52 11.13
CA PRO A 283 -19.66 8.11 12.41
C PRO A 283 -20.41 9.43 12.26
N GLN A 284 -21.38 9.68 13.14
CA GLN A 284 -22.11 10.95 13.14
C GLN A 284 -21.27 12.11 13.65
N THR A 285 -20.27 11.82 14.50
CA THR A 285 -19.31 12.76 15.07
C THR A 285 -17.94 12.10 15.09
N PHE A 286 -16.89 12.90 14.96
CA PHE A 286 -15.51 12.47 15.15
C PHE A 286 -14.98 12.97 16.49
N CYS A 287 -13.91 12.35 16.98
CA CYS A 287 -13.26 12.75 18.23
C CYS A 287 -11.95 13.47 17.94
N THR A 288 -12.00 14.59 17.22
CA THR A 288 -10.79 15.37 16.88
C THR A 288 -10.67 16.63 17.73
N GLY A 289 -9.47 17.20 17.81
CA GLY A 289 -9.26 18.51 18.45
C GLY A 289 -10.17 19.62 17.89
N LEU A 290 -10.66 19.48 16.66
CA LEU A 290 -11.57 20.46 16.04
C LEU A 290 -12.97 20.42 16.66
N SER A 291 -13.41 19.27 17.19
CA SER A 291 -14.77 19.04 17.70
C SER A 291 -14.83 18.72 19.20
N ILE A 292 -13.70 18.58 19.91
CA ILE A 292 -13.71 18.37 21.37
C ILE A 292 -14.44 19.48 22.13
N SER A 293 -15.01 19.16 23.29
CA SER A 293 -15.70 20.17 24.11
C SER A 293 -14.74 21.21 24.69
N GLU A 294 -15.27 22.41 24.99
CA GLU A 294 -14.50 23.43 25.72
C GLU A 294 -14.02 22.92 27.09
N GLU A 295 -14.83 22.08 27.75
CA GLU A 295 -14.43 21.40 28.99
C GLU A 295 -13.18 20.52 28.78
N SER A 296 -13.11 19.78 27.67
CA SER A 296 -11.94 18.95 27.34
C SER A 296 -10.72 19.80 26.99
N LEU A 297 -10.92 20.99 26.39
CA LEU A 297 -9.83 21.92 26.10
C LEU A 297 -9.17 22.46 27.37
N THR A 298 -9.92 22.68 28.46
CA THR A 298 -9.33 23.14 29.73
C THR A 298 -8.32 22.15 30.31
N LEU A 299 -8.46 20.85 29.99
CA LEU A 299 -7.49 19.83 30.39
C LEU A 299 -6.14 19.97 29.67
N LEU A 300 -6.11 20.72 28.56
CA LEU A 300 -4.92 20.99 27.77
C LEU A 300 -4.29 22.36 28.11
N ASP A 301 -4.79 23.04 29.14
CA ASP A 301 -4.24 24.33 29.57
C ASP A 301 -2.73 24.24 29.82
N ASN A 302 -2.01 25.25 29.31
CA ASN A 302 -0.55 25.33 29.36
C ASN A 302 0.20 24.26 28.55
N THR A 303 -0.46 23.60 27.59
CA THR A 303 0.21 22.72 26.63
C THR A 303 0.36 23.39 25.25
N PHE A 304 1.40 23.03 24.51
CA PHE A 304 1.53 23.44 23.10
C PHE A 304 0.40 22.89 22.23
N LEU A 305 -0.12 21.71 22.57
CA LEU A 305 -1.23 21.07 21.86
C LEU A 305 -2.50 21.93 21.87
N LEU A 306 -2.79 22.64 22.97
CA LEU A 306 -3.93 23.56 23.02
C LEU A 306 -3.80 24.68 21.98
N ALA A 307 -2.62 25.29 21.86
CA ALA A 307 -2.38 26.36 20.88
C ALA A 307 -2.51 25.85 19.44
N GLU A 308 -2.02 24.64 19.14
CA GLU A 308 -2.17 23.99 17.84
C GLU A 308 -3.65 23.71 17.51
N ILE A 309 -4.41 23.18 18.47
CA ILE A 309 -5.84 22.92 18.30
C ILE A 309 -6.61 24.24 18.06
N MET A 310 -6.33 25.28 18.84
CA MET A 310 -6.97 26.59 18.67
C MET A 310 -6.66 27.19 17.28
N GLN A 311 -5.41 27.10 16.83
CA GLN A 311 -5.02 27.57 15.50
C GLN A 311 -5.74 26.78 14.39
N ALA A 312 -5.82 25.46 14.52
CA ALA A 312 -6.51 24.60 13.55
C ALA A 312 -8.02 24.93 13.48
N ARG A 313 -8.69 25.12 14.63
CA ARG A 313 -10.09 25.56 14.70
C ARG A 313 -10.32 26.89 14.00
N GLU A 314 -9.46 27.87 14.27
CA GLU A 314 -9.56 29.19 13.66
C GLU A 314 -9.36 29.13 12.14
N LEU A 315 -8.44 28.30 11.66
CA LEU A 315 -8.23 28.12 10.22
C LEU A 315 -9.46 27.53 9.52
N VAL A 316 -10.05 26.46 10.08
CA VAL A 316 -11.27 25.85 9.53
C VAL A 316 -12.45 26.84 9.60
N ARG A 317 -12.56 27.60 10.69
CA ARG A 317 -13.60 28.64 10.84
C ARG A 317 -13.44 29.76 9.81
N LYS A 318 -12.23 30.29 9.63
CA LYS A 318 -11.94 31.30 8.59
C LYS A 318 -12.27 30.79 7.20
N ARG A 319 -11.95 29.52 6.90
CA ARG A 319 -12.30 28.90 5.63
C ARG A 319 -13.82 28.87 5.43
N TYR A 320 -14.60 28.42 6.42
CA TYR A 320 -16.07 28.44 6.34
C TYR A 320 -16.61 29.87 6.13
N ASN A 321 -16.17 30.83 6.94
CA ASN A 321 -16.63 32.23 6.87
C ASN A 321 -16.24 32.94 5.56
N ARG A 322 -15.20 32.46 4.86
CA ARG A 322 -14.84 32.95 3.53
C ARG A 322 -15.83 32.48 2.47
N LEU A 323 -16.36 31.27 2.60
CA LEU A 323 -17.27 30.64 1.64
C LEU A 323 -18.73 31.01 1.91
N PHE A 324 -19.12 31.07 3.18
CA PHE A 324 -20.49 31.32 3.61
C PHE A 324 -20.59 32.66 4.34
N PRO A 325 -21.58 33.51 4.01
CA PRO A 325 -22.79 33.19 3.25
C PRO A 325 -22.68 33.39 1.72
N VAL A 326 -21.52 33.77 1.18
CA VAL A 326 -21.36 34.14 -0.25
C VAL A 326 -21.90 33.07 -1.21
N LEU A 327 -21.55 31.80 -1.00
CA LEU A 327 -22.03 30.69 -1.81
C LEU A 327 -23.54 30.50 -1.71
N SER A 328 -24.11 30.50 -0.50
CA SER A 328 -25.55 30.36 -0.30
C SER A 328 -26.35 31.55 -0.83
N ALA A 329 -25.78 32.75 -0.82
CA ALA A 329 -26.42 33.94 -1.38
C ALA A 329 -26.38 33.94 -2.92
N THR A 330 -25.30 33.47 -3.51
CA THR A 330 -25.08 33.52 -4.97
C THR A 330 -25.66 32.30 -5.69
N PHE A 331 -25.63 31.13 -5.05
CA PHE A 331 -26.07 29.85 -5.62
C PHE A 331 -26.95 29.08 -4.62
N ALA A 332 -28.03 29.71 -4.15
CA ALA A 332 -28.91 29.16 -3.11
C ALA A 332 -29.48 27.77 -3.44
N GLU A 333 -29.76 27.49 -4.72
CA GLU A 333 -30.25 26.18 -5.19
C GLU A 333 -29.19 25.08 -5.03
N VAL A 334 -27.91 25.44 -5.14
CA VAL A 334 -26.77 24.50 -5.09
C VAL A 334 -26.22 24.37 -3.68
N PHE A 335 -26.12 25.50 -2.96
CA PHE A 335 -25.57 25.59 -1.61
C PHE A 335 -26.62 26.12 -0.60
N PRO A 336 -27.72 25.38 -0.35
CA PRO A 336 -28.77 25.84 0.54
C PRO A 336 -28.24 26.00 1.98
N GLN A 337 -28.58 27.13 2.60
CA GLN A 337 -27.97 27.57 3.87
C GLN A 337 -28.28 26.65 5.05
N ASP A 338 -29.43 25.97 5.03
CA ASP A 338 -29.85 24.99 6.02
C ASP A 338 -29.09 23.66 5.91
N LEU A 339 -28.51 23.36 4.74
CA LEU A 339 -27.65 22.20 4.54
C LEU A 339 -26.17 22.52 4.78
N PHE A 340 -25.70 23.65 4.27
CA PHE A 340 -24.29 24.07 4.38
C PHE A 340 -24.02 24.84 5.67
N THR A 341 -24.40 24.26 6.79
CA THR A 341 -24.16 24.82 8.13
C THR A 341 -22.70 24.63 8.55
N TRP A 342 -22.30 25.32 9.64
CA TRP A 342 -20.99 25.15 10.24
C TRP A 342 -20.73 23.70 10.67
N GLU A 343 -21.73 23.03 11.24
CA GLU A 343 -21.62 21.67 11.77
C GLU A 343 -21.38 20.66 10.64
N ASN A 344 -22.10 20.80 9.53
CA ASN A 344 -21.94 19.93 8.37
C ASN A 344 -20.59 20.18 7.67
N PHE A 345 -20.16 21.44 7.61
CA PHE A 345 -18.84 21.80 7.10
C PHE A 345 -17.71 21.21 7.95
N LEU A 346 -17.80 21.37 9.27
CA LEU A 346 -16.81 20.85 10.21
C LEU A 346 -16.72 19.32 10.12
N TRP A 347 -17.87 18.62 10.11
CA TRP A 347 -17.90 17.17 9.98
C TRP A 347 -17.24 16.70 8.69
N ALA A 348 -17.53 17.36 7.56
CA ALA A 348 -16.94 17.00 6.28
C ALA A 348 -15.42 17.25 6.26
N ALA A 349 -14.96 18.35 6.85
CA ALA A 349 -13.52 18.62 6.99
C ALA A 349 -12.83 17.54 7.84
N GLU A 350 -13.41 17.16 8.98
CA GLU A 350 -12.88 16.11 9.85
C GLU A 350 -12.82 14.74 9.16
N LEU A 351 -13.82 14.38 8.35
CA LEU A 351 -13.80 13.16 7.54
C LEU A 351 -12.56 13.11 6.66
N TRP A 352 -12.25 14.19 5.94
CA TRP A 352 -11.06 14.26 5.08
C TRP A 352 -9.78 14.21 5.90
N TYR A 353 -9.68 14.94 7.02
CA TYR A 353 -8.48 14.90 7.86
C TYR A 353 -8.17 13.54 8.48
N LEU A 354 -9.19 12.71 8.74
CA LEU A 354 -9.02 11.39 9.37
C LEU A 354 -8.84 10.26 8.36
N HIS A 355 -9.48 10.37 7.20
CA HIS A 355 -9.62 9.24 6.29
C HIS A 355 -9.04 9.47 4.89
N GLU A 356 -8.47 10.65 4.61
CA GLU A 356 -7.73 10.81 3.36
C GLU A 356 -6.48 9.93 3.35
N ILE A 357 -6.28 9.27 2.22
CA ILE A 357 -5.08 8.48 1.96
C ILE A 357 -4.50 8.94 0.63
N LYS A 358 -3.18 9.11 0.58
CA LYS A 358 -2.47 9.41 -0.66
C LYS A 358 -2.38 8.17 -1.53
N VAL A 359 -2.95 8.23 -2.71
CA VAL A 359 -2.98 7.14 -3.69
C VAL A 359 -2.13 7.51 -4.89
N HIS A 360 -1.24 6.59 -5.29
CA HIS A 360 -0.45 6.69 -6.51
C HIS A 360 -1.28 6.18 -7.69
N PHE A 361 -1.49 7.05 -8.69
CA PHE A 361 -2.22 6.72 -9.91
C PHE A 361 -1.27 6.29 -11.04
N PRO A 362 -1.76 5.53 -12.05
CA PRO A 362 -0.95 5.07 -13.18
C PRO A 362 -0.33 6.19 -14.03
N ASP A 363 -0.93 7.39 -14.00
CA ASP A 363 -0.42 8.58 -14.67
C ASP A 363 0.74 9.27 -13.91
N GLY A 364 1.18 8.67 -12.79
CA GLY A 364 2.25 9.18 -11.94
C GLY A 364 1.79 10.21 -10.90
N GLN A 365 0.52 10.61 -10.91
CA GLN A 365 -0.01 11.57 -9.94
C GLN A 365 -0.24 10.91 -8.58
N VAL A 366 -0.04 11.71 -7.52
CA VAL A 366 -0.43 11.33 -6.16
C VAL A 366 -1.60 12.20 -5.75
N LYS A 367 -2.77 11.59 -5.52
CA LYS A 367 -3.98 12.31 -5.13
C LYS A 367 -4.44 11.88 -3.74
N ALA A 368 -4.99 12.81 -2.97
CA ALA A 368 -5.69 12.51 -1.72
C ALA A 368 -7.04 11.87 -2.05
N CYS A 369 -7.35 10.73 -1.43
CA CYS A 369 -8.56 9.97 -1.71
C CYS A 369 -9.22 9.49 -0.42
N LEU A 370 -10.55 9.49 -0.38
CA LEU A 370 -11.30 8.63 0.53
C LEU A 370 -11.56 7.28 -0.15
N ILE A 371 -11.39 6.21 0.61
CA ILE A 371 -11.63 4.83 0.18
C ILE A 371 -12.75 4.27 1.05
N PRO A 372 -13.98 4.08 0.55
CA PRO A 372 -15.15 3.75 1.39
C PRO A 372 -14.94 2.60 2.38
N VAL A 373 -14.54 1.42 1.89
CA VAL A 373 -14.23 0.25 2.75
C VAL A 373 -12.90 0.42 3.49
N GLY A 374 -11.96 1.19 2.91
CA GLY A 374 -10.68 1.51 3.54
C GLY A 374 -10.83 2.35 4.82
N SER A 375 -11.94 3.09 4.98
CA SER A 375 -12.24 3.86 6.18
C SER A 375 -12.41 3.02 7.46
N LEU A 376 -12.51 1.68 7.33
CA LEU A 376 -12.59 0.75 8.47
C LEU A 376 -11.22 0.45 9.10
N PHE A 377 -10.11 0.76 8.43
CA PHE A 377 -8.80 0.46 9.00
C PHE A 377 -8.44 1.42 10.13
N ASN A 378 -8.21 0.86 11.32
CA ASN A 378 -7.66 1.59 12.45
C ASN A 378 -6.13 1.65 12.35
N HIS A 379 -5.53 2.66 12.98
CA HIS A 379 -4.07 2.78 13.06
C HIS A 379 -3.49 1.76 14.03
N SER A 380 -2.33 1.19 13.67
CA SER A 380 -1.45 0.47 14.59
C SER A 380 -0.10 1.19 14.65
N LEU A 381 0.67 0.95 15.72
CA LEU A 381 2.00 1.54 15.96
C LEU A 381 3.01 1.23 14.85
N HIS A 382 2.70 0.29 13.95
CA HIS A 382 3.56 -0.18 12.89
C HIS A 382 2.86 -0.05 11.54
N ARG A 383 3.34 0.91 10.76
CA ARG A 383 2.75 1.36 9.49
C ARG A 383 2.72 0.22 8.46
N VAL A 384 1.53 -0.21 8.06
CA VAL A 384 1.30 -1.06 6.88
C VAL A 384 1.28 -0.15 5.64
N ASP A 385 2.45 0.28 5.16
CA ASP A 385 2.53 1.06 3.91
C ASP A 385 2.56 0.11 2.72
N GLN A 386 1.49 0.13 1.91
CA GLN A 386 1.49 0.49 0.49
C GLN A 386 0.11 0.17 -0.11
N LEU A 387 -0.80 1.15 -0.14
CA LEU A 387 -1.98 1.09 -0.99
C LEU A 387 -1.56 1.50 -2.41
N LYS A 388 -1.26 0.50 -3.25
CA LYS A 388 -0.99 0.70 -4.68
C LYS A 388 -2.29 0.47 -5.45
N VAL A 389 -2.72 1.44 -6.26
CA VAL A 389 -3.68 1.16 -7.32
C VAL A 389 -2.92 0.42 -8.41
N GLN A 390 -3.29 -0.84 -8.65
CA GLN A 390 -2.84 -1.58 -9.81
C GLN A 390 -3.98 -1.67 -10.80
N ASP A 391 -3.75 -1.28 -12.05
CA ASP A 391 -4.70 -1.54 -13.12
C ASP A 391 -4.81 -3.05 -13.32
N CYS A 392 -5.96 -3.63 -12.94
CA CYS A 392 -6.24 -5.02 -13.25
C CYS A 392 -6.75 -5.09 -14.70
N TYR A 393 -5.85 -5.37 -15.64
CA TYR A 393 -6.15 -5.59 -17.07
C TYR A 393 -7.01 -6.83 -17.35
N LYS A 394 -7.72 -7.39 -16.36
CA LYS A 394 -8.59 -8.57 -16.54
C LYS A 394 -10.05 -8.24 -16.80
N CYS A 395 -10.43 -6.96 -16.87
CA CYS A 395 -11.76 -6.53 -17.28
C CYS A 395 -11.66 -5.72 -18.58
N GLN A 396 -11.46 -6.42 -19.71
CA GLN A 396 -11.90 -5.97 -21.03
C GLN A 396 -12.91 -6.98 -21.58
#